data_AF-A0A452XJ19-F1
#
_entry.id   AF-A0A452XJ19-F1
#
_cell.length_a   1.000
_cell.length_b   1.000
_cell.length_c   1.000
_cell.angle_alpha   90.00
_cell.angle_beta   90.00
_cell.angle_gamma   90.00
#
_symmetry.space_group_name_H-M   'P 1'
#
loop_
_entity.id
_entity.type
_entity.pdbx_description
1 polymer ?
#
loop_
_entity_poly.entity_id
_entity_poly.type
_entity_poly.pdbx_seq_one_letter_code
_entity_poly.pdbx_strand_id
1 'polypeptide(L)'
;LQPLVDKVTGRLPTWKAWLMNRAGRLALVKFFLCTIPVHQRVAFAPSKKRLQQLEKIQRGFLWAGRAITNGGHCHVNWHHASRPLALGSLGVRDVERVGLALRLRWLWLSRTDEGRAWQGLDLQFSSNERTLFFASTYMTIGNGMNALFWEDRWLNGHSVGE
;
A
#
# COMPACT_ATOMS: atom_id res chain seq x y z
N LEU A 1 -11.65 9.71 3.63
CA LEU A 1 -11.40 8.25 3.62
C LEU A 1 -12.38 7.43 4.47
N GLN A 2 -13.25 8.01 5.33
CA GLN A 2 -14.38 7.25 5.91
C GLN A 2 -15.26 6.60 4.81
N PRO A 3 -15.58 7.30 3.70
CA PRO A 3 -16.33 6.70 2.59
C PRO A 3 -15.64 5.47 1.95
N LEU A 4 -14.31 5.34 2.09
CA LEU A 4 -13.59 4.15 1.62
C LEU A 4 -13.90 2.93 2.47
N VAL A 5 -13.84 3.11 3.79
CA VAL A 5 -14.14 2.07 4.77
C VAL A 5 -15.59 1.63 4.59
N ASP A 6 -16.49 2.59 4.39
CA ASP A 6 -17.91 2.32 4.14
C ASP A 6 -18.12 1.59 2.82
N LYS A 7 -17.43 2.01 1.74
CA LYS A 7 -17.47 1.33 0.44
C LYS A 7 -16.98 -0.11 0.51
N VAL A 8 -15.91 -0.37 1.26
CA VAL A 8 -15.39 -1.72 1.45
C VAL A 8 -16.37 -2.55 2.28
N THR A 9 -16.88 -1.99 3.37
CA THR A 9 -17.84 -2.66 4.26
C THR A 9 -19.14 -3.00 3.52
N GLY A 10 -19.65 -2.09 2.71
CA GLY A 10 -20.89 -2.25 1.94
C GLY A 10 -20.82 -3.32 0.86
N ARG A 11 -19.62 -3.78 0.45
CA ARG A 11 -19.47 -4.90 -0.50
C ARG A 11 -19.59 -6.27 0.15
N LEU A 12 -19.35 -6.38 1.46
CA LEU A 12 -19.29 -7.67 2.15
C LEU A 12 -20.62 -8.44 2.13
N PRO A 13 -21.80 -7.81 2.35
CA PRO A 13 -23.07 -8.53 2.31
C PRO A 13 -23.33 -9.21 0.96
N THR A 14 -22.92 -8.57 -0.14
CA THR A 14 -23.09 -9.09 -1.51
C THR A 14 -22.39 -10.43 -1.72
N TRP A 15 -21.28 -10.67 -1.03
CA TRP A 15 -20.48 -11.89 -1.22
C TRP A 15 -20.96 -13.09 -0.42
N LYS A 16 -22.04 -12.95 0.38
CA LYS A 16 -22.69 -14.05 1.12
C LYS A 16 -21.67 -14.99 1.79
N ALA A 17 -20.80 -14.44 2.65
CA ALA A 17 -19.66 -15.17 3.21
C ALA A 17 -20.01 -16.50 3.93
N TRP A 18 -21.26 -16.64 4.40
CA TRP A 18 -21.78 -17.86 4.99
C TRP A 18 -21.87 -19.04 4.00
N LEU A 19 -21.96 -18.77 2.69
CA LEU A 19 -21.88 -19.76 1.61
C LEU A 19 -20.44 -20.13 1.23
N MET A 20 -19.44 -19.52 1.86
CA MET A 20 -18.04 -19.66 1.46
C MET A 20 -17.20 -20.36 2.52
N ASN A 21 -16.32 -21.25 2.07
CA ASN A 21 -15.23 -21.78 2.87
C ASN A 21 -14.11 -20.73 3.08
N ARG A 22 -13.14 -21.02 3.94
CA ARG A 22 -12.03 -20.09 4.26
C ARG A 22 -11.17 -19.74 3.04
N ALA A 23 -10.94 -20.71 2.15
CA ALA A 23 -10.15 -20.49 0.93
C ALA A 23 -10.83 -19.49 -0.01
N GLY A 24 -12.15 -19.62 -0.21
CA GLY A 24 -12.95 -18.68 -0.99
C GLY A 24 -12.93 -17.28 -0.39
N ARG A 25 -13.08 -17.16 0.94
CA ARG A 25 -12.98 -15.86 1.61
C ARG A 25 -11.58 -15.25 1.47
N LEU A 26 -10.52 -16.06 1.59
CA LEU A 26 -9.15 -15.62 1.39
C LEU A 26 -8.91 -15.10 -0.03
N ALA A 27 -9.42 -15.80 -1.03
CA ALA A 27 -9.35 -15.34 -2.43
C ALA A 27 -10.01 -13.96 -2.58
N LEU A 28 -11.21 -13.76 -2.04
CA LEU A 28 -11.89 -12.46 -2.12
C LEU A 28 -11.14 -11.34 -1.37
N VAL A 29 -10.53 -11.64 -0.22
CA VAL A 29 -9.68 -10.67 0.50
C VAL A 29 -8.53 -10.23 -0.39
N LYS A 30 -7.79 -11.19 -0.98
CA LYS A 30 -6.64 -10.91 -1.85
C LYS A 30 -7.00 -10.12 -3.10
N PHE A 31 -8.07 -10.52 -3.79
CA PHE A 31 -8.40 -9.97 -5.10
C PHE A 31 -9.26 -8.72 -5.04
N PHE A 32 -10.24 -8.64 -4.13
CA PHE A 32 -11.20 -7.53 -4.12
C PHE A 32 -10.95 -6.55 -2.97
N LEU A 33 -10.80 -7.03 -1.73
CA LEU A 33 -10.66 -6.11 -0.59
C LEU A 33 -9.33 -5.35 -0.60
N CYS A 34 -8.28 -5.94 -1.18
CA CYS A 34 -7.01 -5.25 -1.37
C CYS A 34 -7.02 -4.28 -2.56
N THR A 35 -7.90 -4.46 -3.56
CA THR A 35 -7.92 -3.65 -4.80
C THR A 35 -8.87 -2.47 -4.75
N ILE A 36 -10.04 -2.59 -4.11
CA ILE A 36 -11.00 -1.48 -3.93
C ILE A 36 -10.33 -0.15 -3.46
N PRO A 37 -9.42 -0.16 -2.46
CA PRO A 37 -8.80 1.07 -1.97
C PRO A 37 -7.60 1.56 -2.81
N VAL A 38 -7.16 0.83 -3.84
CA VAL A 38 -5.89 1.10 -4.54
C VAL A 38 -5.86 2.51 -5.12
N HIS A 39 -6.89 2.91 -5.88
CA HIS A 39 -6.92 4.25 -6.50
C HIS A 39 -6.78 5.38 -5.48
N GLN A 40 -7.44 5.26 -4.33
CA GLN A 40 -7.34 6.29 -3.28
C GLN A 40 -5.99 6.28 -2.58
N ARG A 41 -5.35 5.11 -2.45
CA ARG A 41 -4.01 4.99 -1.84
C ARG A 41 -2.89 5.48 -2.74
N VAL A 42 -3.09 5.39 -4.06
CA VAL A 42 -2.19 6.02 -5.05
C VAL A 42 -2.22 7.53 -4.88
N ALA A 43 -3.39 8.12 -4.63
CA ALA A 43 -3.54 9.57 -4.52
C ALA A 43 -3.17 10.13 -3.14
N PHE A 44 -3.50 9.42 -2.05
CA PHE A 44 -3.37 9.93 -0.68
C PHE A 44 -2.80 8.89 0.28
N ALA A 45 -2.00 9.34 1.25
CA ALA A 45 -1.58 8.55 2.39
C ALA A 45 -2.70 8.48 3.45
N PRO A 46 -3.35 7.32 3.68
CA PRO A 46 -4.34 7.19 4.72
C PRO A 46 -3.70 7.27 6.11
N SER A 47 -4.43 7.76 7.10
CA SER A 47 -3.95 7.70 8.49
C SER A 47 -3.91 6.25 8.98
N LYS A 48 -2.98 5.95 9.89
CA LYS A 48 -2.81 4.60 10.47
C LYS A 48 -4.13 4.02 11.01
N LYS A 49 -4.93 4.83 11.70
CA LYS A 49 -6.27 4.44 12.19
C LYS A 49 -7.18 3.90 11.08
N ARG A 50 -7.15 4.52 9.89
CA ARG A 50 -7.97 4.11 8.74
C ARG A 50 -7.46 2.82 8.09
N LEU A 51 -6.13 2.63 8.04
CA LEU A 51 -5.52 1.38 7.60
C LEU A 51 -5.93 0.23 8.53
N GLN A 52 -5.86 0.45 9.84
CA GLN A 52 -6.27 -0.53 10.86
C GLN A 52 -7.76 -0.89 10.76
N GLN A 53 -8.64 0.06 10.46
CA GLN A 53 -10.07 -0.21 10.23
C GLN A 53 -10.27 -1.14 9.03
N LEU A 54 -9.54 -0.90 7.93
CA LEU A 54 -9.63 -1.73 6.74
C LEU A 54 -9.06 -3.14 6.98
N GLU A 55 -7.94 -3.25 7.67
CA GLU A 55 -7.40 -4.55 8.08
C GLU A 55 -8.36 -5.31 9.00
N LYS A 56 -9.03 -4.62 9.93
CA LYS A 56 -10.05 -5.23 10.80
C LYS A 56 -11.19 -5.84 9.97
N ILE A 57 -11.63 -5.14 8.91
CA ILE A 57 -12.65 -5.63 7.98
C ILE A 57 -12.16 -6.86 7.20
N GLN A 58 -10.96 -6.78 6.61
CA GLN A 58 -10.36 -7.89 5.86
C GLN A 58 -10.22 -9.14 6.74
N ARG A 59 -9.75 -8.93 7.98
CA ARG A 59 -9.58 -9.98 8.98
C ARG A 59 -10.90 -10.59 9.41
N GLY A 60 -11.92 -9.77 9.64
CA GLY A 60 -13.25 -10.26 9.99
C GLY A 60 -13.89 -11.06 8.88
N PHE A 61 -13.77 -10.58 7.65
CA PHE A 61 -14.33 -11.30 6.51
C PHE A 61 -13.62 -12.65 6.32
N LEU A 62 -12.29 -12.69 6.40
CA LEU A 62 -11.53 -13.93 6.27
C LEU A 62 -11.96 -14.98 7.31
N TRP A 63 -11.91 -14.62 8.58
CA TRP A 63 -12.03 -15.60 9.67
C TRP A 63 -13.47 -15.86 10.11
N ALA A 64 -14.28 -14.81 10.18
CA ALA A 64 -15.65 -14.89 10.71
C ALA A 64 -16.73 -14.68 9.63
N GLY A 65 -16.37 -14.31 8.40
CA GLY A 65 -17.34 -14.03 7.34
C GLY A 65 -18.16 -12.75 7.56
N ARG A 66 -17.68 -11.83 8.41
CA ARG A 66 -18.37 -10.58 8.78
C ARG A 66 -17.39 -9.44 9.00
N ALA A 67 -17.82 -8.20 8.81
CA ALA A 67 -16.94 -7.02 8.92
C ALA A 67 -16.30 -6.86 10.32
N ILE A 68 -17.06 -7.17 11.36
CA ILE A 68 -16.65 -6.97 12.76
C ILE A 68 -16.33 -8.32 13.38
N THR A 69 -15.12 -8.44 13.93
CA THR A 69 -14.62 -9.65 14.58
C THR A 69 -13.82 -9.30 15.83
N ASN A 70 -13.95 -10.15 16.85
CA ASN A 70 -13.08 -10.15 18.03
C ASN A 70 -11.81 -10.96 17.75
N GLY A 71 -10.76 -10.74 18.55
CA GLY A 71 -9.45 -11.38 18.37
C GLY A 71 -9.52 -12.92 18.41
N GLY A 72 -10.38 -13.48 19.26
CA GLY A 72 -10.53 -14.94 19.44
C GLY A 72 -11.02 -15.71 18.21
N HIS A 73 -11.51 -15.05 17.16
CA HIS A 73 -11.88 -15.72 15.91
C HIS A 73 -10.71 -15.84 14.92
N CYS A 74 -9.57 -15.20 15.16
CA CYS A 74 -8.46 -15.15 14.22
C CYS A 74 -7.46 -16.27 14.53
N HIS A 75 -7.28 -17.21 13.60
CA HIS A 75 -6.35 -18.33 13.79
C HIS A 75 -4.88 -17.97 13.57
N VAL A 76 -4.61 -16.89 12.81
CA VAL A 76 -3.25 -16.48 12.45
C VAL A 76 -3.08 -14.99 12.73
N ASN A 77 -1.91 -14.62 13.25
CA ASN A 77 -1.53 -13.22 13.40
C ASN A 77 -1.62 -12.50 12.04
N TRP A 78 -2.30 -11.36 12.00
CA TRP A 78 -2.51 -10.61 10.76
C TRP A 78 -1.21 -10.19 10.08
N HIS A 79 -0.19 -9.80 10.85
CA HIS A 79 1.11 -9.45 10.31
C HIS A 79 1.79 -10.67 9.65
N HIS A 80 1.57 -11.88 10.16
CA HIS A 80 2.06 -13.10 9.51
C HIS A 80 1.25 -13.43 8.25
N ALA A 81 -0.08 -13.30 8.30
CA ALA A 81 -0.96 -13.53 7.16
C ALA A 81 -0.65 -12.59 5.96
N SER A 82 -0.19 -11.37 6.26
CA SER A 82 0.11 -10.32 5.26
C SER A 82 1.53 -10.35 4.69
N ARG A 83 2.37 -11.33 5.07
CA ARG A 83 3.70 -11.52 4.49
C ARG A 83 3.62 -12.05 3.04
N PRO A 84 4.69 -11.98 2.23
CA PRO A 84 4.78 -12.68 0.95
C PRO A 84 4.57 -14.19 1.09
N LEU A 85 3.93 -14.81 0.08
CA LEU A 85 3.64 -16.25 0.07
C LEU A 85 4.91 -17.11 0.20
N ALA A 86 6.03 -16.64 -0.35
CA ALA A 86 7.35 -17.26 -0.25
C ALA A 86 7.84 -17.43 1.21
N LEU A 87 7.28 -16.68 2.16
CA LEU A 87 7.59 -16.78 3.59
C LEU A 87 6.60 -17.68 4.36
N GLY A 88 5.86 -18.56 3.67
CA GLY A 88 4.90 -19.49 4.30
C GLY A 88 3.64 -18.81 4.85
N SER A 89 3.30 -17.64 4.33
CA SER A 89 2.15 -16.85 4.78
C SER A 89 0.87 -17.18 4.00
N LEU A 90 -0.22 -16.48 4.35
CA LEU A 90 -1.44 -16.52 3.55
C LEU A 90 -1.37 -15.64 2.30
N GLY A 91 -0.34 -14.80 2.12
CA GLY A 91 -0.18 -13.92 0.95
C GLY A 91 -1.23 -12.82 0.84
N VAL A 92 -1.83 -12.38 1.96
CA VAL A 92 -2.67 -11.18 1.98
C VAL A 92 -1.76 -9.97 1.78
N ARG A 93 -2.20 -8.96 1.02
CA ARG A 93 -1.37 -7.78 0.79
C ARG A 93 -1.44 -6.83 1.98
N ASP A 94 -0.31 -6.59 2.62
CA ASP A 94 -0.15 -5.56 3.64
C ASP A 94 -0.62 -4.20 3.10
N VAL A 95 -1.58 -3.63 3.81
CA VAL A 95 -2.32 -2.46 3.36
C VAL A 95 -1.45 -1.19 3.36
N GLU A 96 -0.56 -1.06 4.35
CA GLU A 96 0.35 0.06 4.49
C GLU A 96 1.48 -0.02 3.45
N ARG A 97 2.14 -1.18 3.35
CA ARG A 97 3.25 -1.40 2.41
C ARG A 97 2.83 -1.22 0.96
N VAL A 98 1.67 -1.74 0.57
CA VAL A 98 1.13 -1.51 -0.78
C VAL A 98 0.86 -0.04 -1.02
N GLY A 99 0.35 0.69 -0.02
CA GLY A 99 0.15 2.12 -0.14
C GLY A 99 1.46 2.88 -0.38
N LEU A 100 2.49 2.57 0.41
CA LEU A 100 3.84 3.14 0.23
C LEU A 100 4.38 2.86 -1.18
N ALA A 101 4.41 1.59 -1.59
CA ALA A 101 4.91 1.19 -2.91
C ALA A 101 4.17 1.87 -4.07
N LEU A 102 2.85 2.02 -3.98
CA LEU A 102 2.05 2.71 -4.99
C LEU A 102 2.39 4.20 -5.11
N ARG A 103 2.72 4.86 -4.00
CA ARG A 103 3.06 6.29 -3.99
C ARG A 103 4.50 6.57 -4.41
N LEU A 104 5.42 5.61 -4.26
CA LEU A 104 6.77 5.70 -4.85
C LEU A 104 6.75 5.92 -6.37
N ARG A 105 5.70 5.44 -7.06
CA ARG A 105 5.49 5.70 -8.49
C ARG A 105 5.49 7.20 -8.80
N TRP A 106 4.91 8.03 -7.94
CA TRP A 106 4.84 9.47 -8.16
C TRP A 106 6.19 10.14 -7.97
N LEU A 107 6.99 9.70 -6.99
CA LEU A 107 8.38 10.13 -6.84
C LEU A 107 9.19 9.78 -8.09
N TRP A 108 9.08 8.55 -8.58
CA TRP A 108 9.73 8.13 -9.82
C TRP A 108 9.33 9.02 -10.99
N LEU A 109 8.03 9.16 -11.23
CA LEU A 109 7.49 9.94 -12.33
C LEU A 109 7.93 11.41 -12.26
N SER A 110 7.93 12.03 -11.08
CA SER A 110 8.42 13.41 -10.91
C SER A 110 9.87 13.64 -11.32
N ARG A 111 10.68 12.56 -11.40
CA ARG A 111 12.09 12.62 -11.80
C ARG A 111 12.35 12.19 -13.24
N THR A 112 11.44 11.43 -13.85
CA THR A 112 11.67 10.81 -15.17
C THR A 112 10.75 11.30 -16.28
N ASP A 113 9.61 11.90 -15.96
CA ASP A 113 8.60 12.28 -16.95
C ASP A 113 8.22 13.76 -16.80
N GLU A 114 9.00 14.60 -17.46
CA GLU A 114 8.84 16.06 -17.46
C GLU A 114 7.77 16.56 -18.44
N GLY A 115 7.21 15.71 -19.29
CA GLY A 115 6.29 16.14 -20.35
C GLY A 115 4.81 16.12 -19.97
N ARG A 116 4.46 15.83 -18.71
CA ARG A 116 3.08 15.49 -18.33
C ARG A 116 2.37 16.64 -17.63
N ALA A 117 1.06 16.68 -17.81
CA ALA A 117 0.17 17.67 -17.19
C ALA A 117 0.17 17.67 -15.64
N TRP A 118 0.67 16.61 -15.00
CA TRP A 118 0.80 16.53 -13.54
C TRP A 118 2.16 17.04 -13.02
N GLN A 119 3.09 17.44 -13.92
CA GLN A 119 4.35 18.06 -13.54
C GLN A 119 4.07 19.40 -12.84
N GLY A 120 4.74 19.63 -11.70
CA GLY A 120 4.52 20.83 -10.89
C GLY A 120 3.34 20.76 -9.92
N LEU A 121 2.59 19.66 -9.88
CA LEU A 121 1.71 19.40 -8.74
C LEU A 121 2.54 19.28 -7.47
N ASP A 122 2.06 19.90 -6.39
CA ASP A 122 2.65 19.76 -5.07
C ASP A 122 2.38 18.36 -4.50
N LEU A 123 3.20 17.40 -4.94
CA LEU A 123 3.15 16.02 -4.49
C LEU A 123 3.84 15.91 -3.14
N GLN A 124 3.02 15.91 -2.09
CA GLN A 124 3.50 15.77 -0.72
C GLN A 124 3.92 14.32 -0.44
N PHE A 125 5.20 14.12 -0.15
CA PHE A 125 5.78 12.81 0.20
C PHE A 125 6.25 12.80 1.65
N SER A 126 5.86 11.76 2.39
CA SER A 126 6.34 11.52 3.74
C SER A 126 7.82 11.15 3.78
N SER A 127 8.46 11.33 4.93
CA SER A 127 9.87 10.92 5.14
C SER A 127 10.10 9.44 4.82
N ASN A 128 9.16 8.56 5.19
CA ASN A 128 9.25 7.13 4.89
C ASN A 128 9.23 6.82 3.38
N GLU A 129 8.46 7.58 2.59
CA GLU A 129 8.40 7.40 1.13
C GLU A 129 9.69 7.86 0.47
N ARG A 130 10.22 9.02 0.89
CA ARG A 130 11.52 9.52 0.41
C ARG A 130 12.65 8.56 0.75
N THR A 131 12.71 8.12 2.01
CA THR A 131 13.72 7.17 2.49
C THR A 131 13.67 5.86 1.69
N LEU A 132 12.47 5.31 1.50
CA LEU A 132 12.31 4.07 0.74
C LEU A 132 12.66 4.25 -0.74
N PHE A 133 12.31 5.39 -1.34
CA PHE A 133 12.68 5.73 -2.72
C PHE A 133 14.20 5.75 -2.87
N PHE A 134 14.90 6.56 -2.10
CA PHE A 134 16.36 6.69 -2.17
C PHE A 134 17.09 5.39 -1.79
N ALA A 135 16.54 4.58 -0.88
CA ALA A 135 17.08 3.25 -0.60
C ALA A 135 16.99 2.29 -1.81
N SER A 136 16.07 2.54 -2.74
CA SER A 136 15.78 1.67 -3.90
C SER A 136 16.25 2.20 -5.25
N THR A 137 16.75 3.43 -5.31
CA THR A 137 17.11 4.12 -6.56
C THR A 137 18.44 4.85 -6.43
N TYR A 138 19.18 4.95 -7.53
CA TYR A 138 20.34 5.82 -7.68
C TYR A 138 20.13 6.78 -8.85
N MET A 139 20.86 7.90 -8.85
CA MET A 139 20.80 8.90 -9.91
C MET A 139 22.01 8.76 -10.84
N THR A 140 21.76 8.63 -12.15
CA THR A 140 22.80 8.72 -13.17
C THR A 140 22.89 10.15 -13.69
N ILE A 141 24.04 10.79 -13.49
CA ILE A 141 24.24 12.17 -13.98
C ILE A 141 24.36 12.16 -15.50
N GLY A 142 23.43 12.85 -16.16
CA GLY A 142 23.52 13.21 -17.58
C GLY A 142 24.12 14.60 -17.75
N ASN A 143 23.32 15.54 -18.26
CA ASN A 143 23.69 16.96 -18.40
C ASN A 143 23.66 17.77 -17.08
N GLY A 144 23.37 17.11 -15.95
CA GLY A 144 23.35 17.73 -14.62
C GLY A 144 22.14 18.60 -14.28
N MET A 145 21.20 18.85 -15.20
CA MET A 145 20.09 19.78 -14.96
C MET A 145 19.03 19.25 -13.97
N ASN A 146 18.87 17.93 -13.88
CA ASN A 146 17.81 17.28 -13.10
C ASN A 146 18.30 16.60 -11.81
N ALA A 147 19.62 16.56 -11.60
CA ALA A 147 20.22 15.94 -10.44
C ALA A 147 20.28 16.94 -9.28
N LEU A 148 19.66 16.60 -8.15
CA LEU A 148 19.79 17.35 -6.92
C LEU A 148 21.11 16.97 -6.25
N PHE A 149 22.11 17.84 -6.40
CA PHE A 149 23.50 17.56 -6.00
C PHE A 149 23.65 17.02 -4.57
N TRP A 150 22.93 17.59 -3.61
CA TRP A 150 23.04 17.22 -2.18
C TRP A 150 22.11 16.07 -1.77
N GLU A 151 21.00 15.87 -2.47
CA GLU A 151 19.95 14.92 -2.05
C GLU A 151 20.03 13.60 -2.82
N ASP A 152 20.39 13.64 -4.11
CA ASP A 152 20.33 12.47 -4.96
C ASP A 152 21.55 11.57 -4.76
N ARG A 153 21.31 10.27 -4.84
CA ARG A 153 22.32 9.22 -4.68
C ARG A 153 23.09 8.96 -5.97
N TRP A 154 23.92 9.92 -6.37
CA TRP A 154 24.69 9.86 -7.62
C TRP A 154 26.15 9.41 -7.43
N LEU A 155 26.66 9.38 -6.20
CA LEU A 155 28.03 9.01 -5.87
C LEU A 155 28.09 7.54 -5.41
N ASN A 156 28.20 6.60 -6.34
CA ASN A 156 28.21 5.15 -6.03
C ASN A 156 27.00 4.70 -5.17
N GLY A 157 25.84 5.32 -5.35
CA GLY A 157 24.64 5.05 -4.56
C GLY A 157 24.51 5.86 -3.26
N HIS A 158 25.40 6.83 -3.03
CA HIS A 158 25.35 7.79 -1.92
C HIS A 158 25.07 9.21 -2.40
N SER A 159 24.48 10.03 -1.51
CA SER A 159 24.38 11.48 -1.68
C SER A 159 25.50 12.17 -0.91
N VAL A 160 25.76 13.44 -1.20
CA VAL A 160 26.84 14.20 -0.52
C VAL A 160 26.48 14.53 0.94
N GLY A 161 25.18 14.55 1.28
CA GLY A 161 24.70 14.89 2.62
C GLY A 161 24.58 13.71 3.59
N GLU A 162 24.92 12.49 3.17
CA GLU A 162 24.91 11.26 4.01
C GLU A 162 26.20 11.05 4.80
#